data_AF-A0A842VWJ8-F1
#
_entry.id   AF-A0A842VWJ8-F1
#
_cell.length_a   1.000
_cell.length_b   1.000
_cell.length_c   1.000
_cell.angle_alpha   90.00
_cell.angle_beta   90.00
_cell.angle_gamma   90.00
#
_symmetry.space_group_name_H-M   'P 1'
#
loop_
_entity.id
_entity.type
_entity.pdbx_description
1 polymer ?
#
loop_
_entity_poly.entity_id
_entity_poly.type
_entity_poly.pdbx_seq_one_letter_code
_entity_poly.pdbx_strand_id
1 'polypeptide(L)' 'MVGEVIACPDCGADLEILEINNDVVKCQVAEMSEEDWGE' A
#
# COMPACT_ATOMS: atom_id res chain seq x y z
N MET A 1 3.66 -9.67 0.27
CA MET A 1 4.56 -9.75 -0.92
C MET A 1 4.34 -8.53 -1.82
N VAL A 2 5.05 -8.32 -2.94
CA VAL A 2 4.79 -7.15 -3.84
C VAL A 2 3.32 -7.13 -4.29
N GLY A 3 2.68 -5.96 -4.23
CA GLY A 3 1.23 -5.77 -4.43
C GLY A 3 0.37 -6.02 -3.18
N GLU A 4 0.97 -6.42 -2.07
CA GLU A 4 0.27 -6.51 -0.78
C GLU A 4 0.11 -5.13 -0.16
N VAL A 5 -1.06 -4.90 0.44
CA VAL A 5 -1.36 -3.69 1.21
C VAL A 5 -1.13 -3.97 2.69
N ILE A 6 -0.33 -3.13 3.33
CA ILE A 6 -0.02 -3.19 4.76
C ILE A 6 -0.37 -1.86 5.42
N ALA A 7 -0.78 -1.90 6.69
CA ALA A 7 -1.03 -0.68 7.45
C ALA A 7 0.29 -0.07 7.94
N CYS A 8 0.47 1.24 7.76
CA CYS A 8 1.59 1.98 8.33
C CYS A 8 1.47 2.00 9.86
N PRO A 9 2.46 1.49 10.61
CA PRO A 9 2.39 1.47 12.08
C PRO A 9 2.46 2.86 12.73
N ASP A 10 2.98 3.87 12.02
CA ASP A 10 3.13 5.24 12.54
C ASP A 10 1.86 6.09 12.36
N CYS A 11 1.21 6.00 11.20
CA CYS A 11 0.07 6.88 10.87
C CYS A 11 -1.23 6.14 10.52
N GLY A 12 -1.19 4.82 10.38
CA GLY A 12 -2.35 4.00 10.02
C GLY A 12 -2.75 4.04 8.54
N ALA A 13 -2.00 4.72 7.68
CA ALA A 13 -2.28 4.74 6.24
C ALA A 13 -2.06 3.35 5.61
N ASP A 14 -2.90 2.98 4.65
CA ASP A 14 -2.68 1.80 3.82
C ASP A 14 -1.52 2.06 2.85
N LEU A 15 -0.56 1.14 2.82
CA LEU A 15 0.64 1.22 1.98
C LEU A 15 0.72 -0.01 1.08
N GLU A 16 0.84 0.19 -0.23
CA GLU A 16 1.05 -0.89 -1.19
C GLU A 16 2.56 -1.14 -1.39
N ILE A 17 2.98 -2.40 -1.33
CA ILE A 17 4.37 -2.80 -1.57
C ILE A 17 4.66 -2.78 -3.08
N LEU A 18 5.55 -1.88 -3.51
CA LEU A 18 5.98 -1.76 -4.90
C LEU A 18 7.18 -2.65 -5.24
N GLU A 19 8.11 -2.79 -4.31
CA GLU A 19 9.38 -3.49 -4.53
C GLU A 19 9.95 -4.03 -3.22
N ILE A 20 10.50 -5.24 -3.27
CA ILE A 20 11.24 -5.85 -2.16
C ILE A 20 12.63 -6.18 -2.67
N ASN A 21 13.65 -5.49 -2.14
CA ASN A 21 15.04 -5.66 -2.51
C ASN A 21 15.88 -5.93 -1.26
N ASN A 22 16.23 -7.19 -1.02
CA ASN A 22 16.96 -7.64 0.17
C ASN A 22 16.31 -7.09 1.46
N ASP A 23 16.95 -6.11 2.09
CA ASP A 23 16.54 -5.49 3.36
C ASP A 23 15.73 -4.19 3.19
N VAL A 24 15.43 -3.78 1.95
CA VAL A 24 14.69 -2.55 1.65
C VAL A 24 13.38 -2.87 0.96
N VAL A 25 12.29 -2.37 1.54
CA VAL A 25 10.95 -2.43 0.96
C VAL A 25 10.54 -1.02 0.53
N LYS A 26 10.19 -0.85 -0.75
CA LYS A 26 9.58 0.39 -1.24
C LYS A 26 8.07 0.22 -1.25
N CYS A 27 7.37 1.19 -0.70
CA CYS A 27 5.92 1.25 -0.68
C CYS A 27 5.45 2.66 -1.03
N GLN A 28 4.20 2.74 -1.48
CA GLN A 28 3.47 3.98 -1.69
C GLN A 28 2.16 3.96 -0.91
N VAL A 29 1.54 5.12 -0.70
CA VAL A 29 0.15 5.16 -0.19
C VAL A 29 -0.71 4.38 -1.18
N ALA A 30 -1.40 3.35 -0.69
CA ALA A 30 -2.30 2.58 -1.51
C ALA A 30 -3.37 3.53 -2.05
N GLU A 31 -3.63 3.47 -3.35
CA GLU A 31 -4.73 4.23 -3.93
C GLU A 31 -6.01 3.71 -3.27
N MET A 32 -6.65 4.58 -2.50
CA MET A 32 -8.05 4.34 -2.15
C MET A 32 -8.74 4.34 -3.50
N SER A 33 -9.22 3.17 -3.95
CA SER A 33 -10.05 3.07 -5.14
C SER A 33 -11.05 4.21 -5.02
N GLU A 34 -10.91 5.24 -5.87
CA GLU A 34 -11.83 6.36 -5.90
C GLU A 34 -13.18 5.73 -6.07
N GLU A 35 -13.88 5.70 -4.95
CA GLU A 35 -15.28 5.42 -4.79
C GLU A 35 -15.97 5.06 -6.12
N ASP A 36 -15.90 3.79 -6.53
CA ASP A 36 -16.91 3.17 -7.40
C ASP A 36 -18.18 3.03 -6.55
N TRP A 37 -18.67 4.17 -6.05
CA TRP A 37 -19.95 4.28 -5.36
C TRP A 37 -21.03 4.28 -6.43
N GLY A 38 -21.18 3.12 -7.04
CA GLY A 38 -22.30 2.78 -7.91
C GLY A 38 -21.95 2.76 -9.39
N GLU A 39 -21.76 1.54 -9.90
CA GLU A 39 -22.86 0.95 -10.68
C GLU A 39 -23.92 0.32 -9.77
#